data_AF-A0A0F5MS05-F1
#
_entry.id   AF-A0A0F5MS05-F1
#
_cell.length_a   1.000
_cell.length_b   1.000
_cell.length_c   1.000
_cell.angle_alpha   90.00
_cell.angle_beta   90.00
_cell.angle_gamma   90.00
#
_symmetry.space_group_name_H-M   'P 1'
#
loop_
_entity.id
_entity.type
_entity.pdbx_description
1 polymer ?
#
loop_
_entity_poly.entity_id
_entity_poly.type
_entity_poly.pdbx_seq_one_letter_code
_entity_poly.pdbx_strand_id
1 'polypeptide(L)' 'MISYFELLVATRYLRSKKKDTIISVIAGFSLVGVALGVAALIVVMAVMNGFHKEIAAKMTGFNGDITIKTYSGYIDD' A
#
# COMPACT_ATOMS: atom_id res chain seq x y z
N MET A 1 7.57 23.73 -1.06
CA MET A 1 8.85 23.53 -0.35
C MET A 1 8.55 23.73 1.12
N ILE A 2 8.34 22.66 1.88
CA ILE A 2 7.98 22.78 3.31
C ILE A 2 9.20 23.31 4.05
N SER A 3 9.04 24.44 4.73
CA SER A 3 10.14 25.08 5.46
C SER A 3 10.45 24.30 6.74
N TYR A 4 11.73 24.21 7.11
CA TYR A 4 12.17 23.61 8.37
C TYR A 4 11.47 24.26 9.58
N PHE A 5 11.11 25.54 9.46
CA PHE A 5 10.37 26.30 10.47
C PHE A 5 8.94 25.79 10.64
N GLU A 6 8.25 25.41 9.56
CA GLU A 6 6.89 24.85 9.62
C GLU A 6 6.87 23.48 10.29
N LEU A 7 7.85 22.61 9.99
CA LEU A 7 7.96 21.30 10.65
C LEU A 7 8.23 21.44 12.16
N LEU A 8 9.04 22.44 12.56
CA LEU A 8 9.37 22.71 13.95
C LEU A 8 8.13 23.22 14.72
N VAL A 9 7.34 24.09 14.11
CA VAL A 9 6.06 24.56 14.68
C VAL A 9 5.04 23.43 14.72
N ALA A 10 4.86 22.67 13.64
CA ALA A 10 3.91 21.56 13.56
C ALA A 10 4.20 20.47 14.61
N THR A 11 5.46 20.07 14.76
CA THR A 11 5.85 19.08 15.80
C THR A 11 5.70 19.63 17.21
N ARG A 12 5.95 20.93 17.45
CA ARG A 12 5.69 21.58 18.74
C ARG A 12 4.20 21.57 19.10
N TYR A 13 3.32 21.84 18.13
CA TYR A 13 1.87 21.82 18.33
C TYR A 13 1.32 20.39 18.50
N LEU A 14 1.82 19.43 17.74
CA LEU A 14 1.50 18.00 17.93
C LEU A 14 1.96 17.47 19.29
N ARG A 15 3.10 17.96 19.80
CA ARG A 15 3.72 17.49 21.05
C ARG A 15 3.32 18.29 22.29
N SER A 16 2.71 19.47 22.15
CA SER A 16 2.35 20.33 23.27
C SER A 16 0.96 20.02 23.82
N LYS A 17 0.75 18.80 24.34
CA LYS A 17 -0.38 18.48 25.23
C LYS A 17 0.10 18.48 26.69
N LYS A 18 0.39 19.67 27.22
CA LYS A 18 0.61 19.87 28.66
C LYS A 18 -0.69 20.36 29.29
N LYS A 19 -1.64 19.48 29.61
CA LYS A 19 -2.54 19.72 30.78
C LYS A 19 -3.42 18.56 31.25
N ASP A 20 -3.63 17.49 30.47
CA ASP A 20 -4.49 16.40 30.91
C ASP A 20 -3.82 15.03 30.74
N THR A 21 -3.30 14.46 31.82
CA THR A 21 -2.63 13.15 31.85
C THR A 21 -3.50 12.04 31.23
N ILE A 22 -4.82 12.06 31.49
CA ILE A 22 -5.76 11.07 30.93
C ILE A 22 -5.87 11.19 29.40
N ILE A 23 -5.91 12.42 28.88
CA ILE A 23 -5.98 12.66 27.42
C ILE A 23 -4.69 12.22 26.75
N SER A 24 -3.53 12.40 27.40
CA SER A 24 -2.25 11.91 26.88
C SER A 24 -2.20 10.38 26.79
N VAL A 25 -2.77 9.67 27.76
CA VAL A 25 -2.83 8.20 27.76
C VAL A 25 -3.73 7.69 26.62
N ILE A 26 -4.95 8.23 26.49
CA ILE A 26 -5.88 7.82 25.42
C ILE A 26 -5.30 8.16 24.04
N ALA A 27 -4.65 9.32 23.89
CA ALA A 27 -3.98 9.69 22.65
C ALA A 27 -2.86 8.70 22.27
N GLY A 28 -2.09 8.22 23.25
CA GLY A 28 -1.07 7.19 23.03
C GLY A 28 -1.68 5.86 22.55
N PHE A 29 -2.71 5.37 23.25
CA PHE A 29 -3.39 4.13 22.85
C PHE A 29 -4.07 4.24 21.48
N SER A 30 -4.71 5.38 21.18
CA SER A 30 -5.35 5.62 19.88
C SER A 30 -4.33 5.65 18.75
N LEU A 31 -3.18 6.32 18.94
CA LEU A 31 -2.10 6.35 17.96
C LEU A 31 -1.59 4.94 17.65
N VAL A 32 -1.34 4.13 18.69
CA VAL A 32 -0.87 2.75 18.54
C VAL A 32 -1.93 1.89 17.83
N GLY A 33 -3.20 2.00 18.21
CA GLY A 33 -4.29 1.24 17.60
C GLY A 33 -4.46 1.55 16.10
N VAL A 34 -4.44 2.83 15.72
CA VAL A 34 -4.51 3.23 14.31
C VAL A 34 -3.28 2.75 13.54
N ALA A 35 -2.08 2.90 14.10
CA ALA A 35 -0.85 2.45 13.46
C ALA A 35 -0.87 0.93 13.20
N LEU A 36 -1.28 0.13 14.18
CA LEU A 36 -1.41 -1.32 14.03
C LEU A 36 -2.48 -1.71 13.00
N GLY A 37 -3.64 -1.03 13.02
CA GLY A 37 -4.72 -1.29 12.05
C GLY A 37 -4.30 -0.98 10.62
N VAL A 38 -3.69 0.19 10.39
CA VAL A 38 -3.19 0.59 9.08
C VAL A 38 -2.06 -0.34 8.63
N ALA A 39 -1.14 -0.72 9.52
CA ALA A 39 -0.08 -1.66 9.20
C ALA A 39 -0.63 -3.02 8.73
N ALA A 40 -1.65 -3.57 9.42
CA ALA A 40 -2.29 -4.80 9.01
C ALA A 40 -2.95 -4.69 7.62
N LEU A 41 -3.65 -3.59 7.33
CA LEU A 41 -4.24 -3.35 6.01
C LEU A 41 -3.18 -3.26 4.91
N ILE A 42 -2.07 -2.55 5.16
CA ILE A 42 -0.96 -2.47 4.22
C ILE A 42 -0.38 -3.86 3.94
N VAL A 43 -0.17 -4.67 4.98
CA VAL A 43 0.38 -6.03 4.81
C VAL A 43 -0.54 -6.91 3.97
N VAL A 44 -1.85 -6.93 4.25
CA VAL A 44 -2.80 -7.74 3.48
C VAL A 44 -2.83 -7.30 2.01
N MET A 45 -2.86 -5.99 1.76
CA MET A 45 -2.80 -5.45 0.40
C MET A 45 -1.49 -5.83 -0.29
N ALA A 46 -0.35 -5.76 0.40
CA ALA A 46 0.95 -6.14 -0.14
C ALA A 46 1.00 -7.63 -0.50
N VAL A 47 0.47 -8.50 0.38
CA VAL A 47 0.36 -9.95 0.12
C VAL A 47 -0.49 -10.18 -1.12
N MET A 48 -1.72 -9.65 -1.15
CA MET A 48 -2.63 -9.86 -2.28
C MET A 48 -2.04 -9.34 -3.60
N ASN A 49 -1.46 -8.14 -3.61
CA ASN A 49 -0.80 -7.59 -4.80
C ASN A 49 0.37 -8.46 -5.27
N GLY A 50 1.19 -8.98 -4.35
CA GLY A 50 2.27 -9.91 -4.66
C GLY A 50 1.76 -11.23 -5.25
N PHE A 51 0.75 -11.83 -4.63
CA PHE A 51 0.12 -13.07 -5.09
C PHE A 51 -0.54 -12.91 -6.47
N HIS A 52 -1.23 -11.80 -6.73
CA HIS A 52 -1.83 -11.54 -8.05
C HIS A 52 -0.77 -11.51 -9.15
N LYS A 53 0.38 -10.87 -8.89
CA LYS A 53 1.49 -10.83 -9.83
C LYS A 53 2.06 -12.23 -10.09
N GLU A 54 2.21 -13.03 -9.05
CA GLU A 54 2.73 -14.39 -9.18
C GLU A 54 1.75 -15.34 -9.88
N ILE A 55 0.46 -15.25 -9.61
CA ILE A 55 -0.57 -16.02 -10.31
C ILE A 55 -0.61 -15.62 -11.79
N ALA A 56 -0.61 -14.31 -12.09
CA ALA A 56 -0.56 -13.83 -13.46
C ALA A 56 0.70 -14.34 -14.19
N ALA A 57 1.86 -14.31 -13.54
CA ALA A 57 3.11 -14.83 -14.09
C ALA A 57 3.09 -16.34 -14.33
N LYS A 58 2.46 -17.13 -13.44
CA LYS A 58 2.28 -18.57 -13.64
C LYS A 58 1.29 -18.86 -14.77
N MET A 59 0.17 -18.14 -14.84
CA MET A 59 -0.83 -18.29 -15.90
C MET A 59 -0.26 -17.97 -17.30
N THR A 60 0.55 -16.92 -17.42
CA THR A 60 1.23 -16.60 -18.67
C THR A 60 2.41 -17.53 -18.94
N GLY A 61 3.15 -17.95 -17.91
CA GLY A 61 4.23 -18.94 -18.04
C GLY A 61 3.75 -20.32 -18.52
N PHE A 62 2.53 -20.75 -18.15
CA PHE A 62 1.92 -21.97 -18.67
C PHE A 62 1.47 -21.86 -20.15
N ASN A 63 1.31 -20.65 -20.69
CA ASN A 63 0.98 -20.39 -22.10
C ASN A 63 2.17 -19.74 -22.86
N GLY A 64 3.35 -19.73 -22.24
CA GLY A 64 4.42 -18.79 -22.52
C GLY A 64 5.45 -19.20 -23.56
N ASP A 65 5.39 -20.43 -24.08
CA ASP A 65 6.25 -20.84 -25.18
C ASP A 65 5.39 -21.18 -26.41
N ILE A 66 5.36 -20.21 -27.34
CA ILE A 66 4.97 -20.35 -28.75
C ILE A 66 3.46 -20.48 -29.01
N THR A 67 2.76 -19.35 -29.10
CA THR A 67 1.47 -19.28 -29.82
C THR A 67 1.73 -18.92 -31.29
N ILE A 68 1.82 -19.92 -32.16
CA ILE A 68 1.82 -19.73 -33.62
C ILE A 68 0.41 -19.27 -34.02
N LYS A 69 0.21 -17.97 -34.19
CA LYS A 69 -1.00 -17.46 -34.83
C LYS A 69 -0.83 -17.60 -36.34
N THR A 70 -1.40 -18.67 -36.92
CA THR A 70 -1.57 -18.76 -38.37
C THR A 70 -2.39 -17.56 -38.83
N TYR A 71 -1.80 -16.72 -39.68
CA TYR A 71 -2.53 -15.68 -40.41
C TYR A 71 -3.37 -16.40 -41.46
N SER A 72 -4.60 -16.75 -41.10
CA SER A 72 -5.59 -17.31 -42.03
C SER A 72 -6.00 -16.22 -42.99
N GLY A 73 -5.21 -16.02 -44.05
CA GLY A 73 -5.64 -15.27 -45.22
C GLY A 73 -6.83 -15.99 -45.83
N TYR A 74 -7.96 -15.29 -45.89
CA TYR A 74 -9.08 -15.64 -46.75
C TYR A 74 -8.55 -15.70 -48.19
N ILE A 75 -8.40 -16.90 -48.74
CA ILE A 75 -8.38 -17.07 -50.19
C ILE A 75 -9.84 -17.17 -50.60
N ASP A 76 -10.32 -16.04 -51.08
CA ASP A 76 -11.53 -15.90 -51.88
C ASP A 76 -11.23 -16.56 -53.24
N ASP A 77 -11.96 -17.62 -53.56
CA ASP A 77 -12.11 -18.20 -54.90
C ASP A 77 -13.61 -18.37 -55.17
#